data_AF-A0A5C7Z460-F1
#
_entry.id   AF-A0A5C7Z460-F1
#
_cell.length_a   1.000
_cell.length_b   1.000
_cell.length_c   1.000
_cell.angle_alpha   90.00
_cell.angle_beta   90.00
_cell.angle_gamma   90.00
#
_symmetry.space_group_name_H-M   'P 1'
#
loop_
_entity.id
_entity.type
_entity.pdbx_description
1 polymer ?
#
loop_
_entity_poly.entity_id
_entity_poly.type
_entity_poly.pdbx_seq_one_letter_code
_entity_poly.pdbx_strand_id
1 'polypeptide(L)'
;MIRFIFVAFNVAAVTFLIYTIFEVVRKPLAKQKKAVIITAGVILLILPFAFFTRIIPPNTLYFLLYPVAVSFFVYLIWVEKQ
;
A
#
# COMPACT_ATOMS: atom_id res chain seq x y z
N MET A 1 -9.29 22.17 -4.24
CA MET A 1 -9.30 21.04 -5.20
C MET A 1 -8.13 20.06 -5.00
N ILE A 2 -6.86 20.50 -5.03
CA ILE A 2 -5.69 19.61 -4.88
C ILE A 2 -5.71 18.77 -3.59
N ARG A 3 -6.11 19.36 -2.45
CA ARG A 3 -6.26 18.62 -1.18
C ARG A 3 -7.25 17.45 -1.27
N PHE A 4 -8.33 17.60 -2.04
CA PHE A 4 -9.32 16.54 -2.20
C PHE A 4 -8.77 15.38 -3.02
N ILE A 5 -8.00 15.67 -4.08
CA ILE A 5 -7.28 14.66 -4.87
C ILE A 5 -6.32 13.87 -3.99
N PHE A 6 -5.59 14.56 -3.10
CA PHE A 6 -4.67 13.92 -2.17
C PHE A 6 -5.37 12.99 -1.20
N VAL A 7 -6.51 13.41 -0.65
CA VAL A 7 -7.30 12.56 0.25
C VAL A 7 -7.86 11.36 -0.52
N ALA A 8 -8.48 11.57 -1.68
CA ALA A 8 -9.08 10.51 -2.48
C ALA A 8 -8.04 9.43 -2.88
N PHE A 9 -6.84 9.86 -3.30
CA PHE A 9 -5.75 8.95 -3.62
C PHE A 9 -5.31 8.10 -2.41
N ASN A 10 -5.15 8.72 -1.23
CA ASN A 10 -4.80 7.99 -0.01
C ASN A 10 -5.91 7.01 0.41
N VAL A 11 -7.18 7.41 0.33
CA VAL A 11 -8.31 6.53 0.60
C VAL A 11 -8.33 5.33 -0.35
N ALA A 12 -8.12 5.56 -1.64
CA ALA A 12 -8.03 4.49 -2.64
C ALA A 12 -6.88 3.53 -2.35
N ALA A 13 -5.69 4.06 -2.02
CA ALA A 13 -4.53 3.24 -1.70
C ALA A 13 -4.72 2.43 -0.41
N VAL A 14 -5.30 3.01 0.64
CA VAL A 14 -5.63 2.29 1.88
C VAL A 14 -6.61 1.16 1.60
N THR A 15 -7.68 1.45 0.86
CA THR A 15 -8.70 0.46 0.48
C THR A 15 -8.06 -0.69 -0.31
N PHE A 16 -7.23 -0.35 -1.29
CA PHE A 16 -6.50 -1.31 -2.11
C PHE A 16 -5.59 -2.20 -1.26
N LEU A 17 -4.72 -1.61 -0.43
CA LEU A 17 -3.78 -2.35 0.40
C LEU A 17 -4.49 -3.28 1.39
N ILE A 18 -5.54 -2.80 2.06
CA ILE A 18 -6.32 -3.62 2.99
C ILE A 18 -6.93 -4.81 2.25
N TYR A 19 -7.61 -4.56 1.12
CA TYR A 19 -8.22 -5.62 0.33
C TYR A 19 -7.19 -6.66 -0.11
N THR A 20 -6.05 -6.22 -0.64
CA THR A 20 -4.96 -7.09 -1.09
C THR A 20 -4.36 -7.91 0.05
N ILE A 21 -4.16 -7.33 1.23
CA ILE A 21 -3.67 -8.07 2.41
C ILE A 21 -4.66 -9.16 2.79
N PHE A 22 -5.96 -8.87 2.85
CA PHE A 22 -6.99 -9.86 3.14
C PHE A 22 -7.03 -10.99 2.09
N GLU A 23 -6.86 -10.65 0.82
CA GLU A 23 -6.77 -11.63 -0.26
C GLU A 23 -5.55 -12.56 -0.08
N VAL A 24 -4.38 -12.00 0.23
CA VAL A 24 -3.13 -12.75 0.46
C VAL A 24 -3.25 -13.67 1.67
N VAL A 25 -3.91 -13.22 2.75
CA VAL A 25 -4.14 -14.03 3.94
C VAL A 25 -4.94 -15.30 3.60
N ARG A 26 -5.93 -15.19 2.72
CA ARG A 26 -6.80 -16.31 2.31
C ARG A 26 -6.15 -17.28 1.31
N LYS A 27 -5.11 -16.86 0.58
CA LYS A 27 -4.46 -17.70 -0.42
C LYS A 27 -3.56 -18.79 0.19
N PRO A 28 -3.47 -19.98 -0.43
CA PRO A 28 -2.57 -21.04 -0.01
C PRO A 28 -1.12 -20.76 -0.49
N LEU A 29 -0.51 -19.69 0.01
CA LEU A 29 0.90 -19.35 -0.24
C LEU A 29 1.81 -19.93 0.84
N ALA A 30 3.08 -20.16 0.51
CA ALA A 30 4.09 -20.56 1.47
C ALA A 30 4.17 -19.54 2.64
N LYS A 31 4.23 -20.03 3.89
CA LYS A 31 4.15 -19.21 5.11
C LYS A 31 5.12 -18.03 5.10
N GLN A 32 6.37 -18.26 4.71
CA GLN A 32 7.41 -17.23 4.67
C GLN A 32 7.07 -16.11 3.69
N LYS A 33 6.59 -16.47 2.50
CA LYS A 33 6.23 -15.51 1.45
C LYS A 33 4.98 -14.71 1.80
N LYS A 34 3.99 -15.39 2.37
CA LYS A 34 2.80 -14.74 2.95
C LYS A 34 3.21 -13.69 4.00
N ALA A 35 4.12 -14.03 4.90
CA ALA A 35 4.61 -13.10 5.92
C ALA A 35 5.29 -11.87 5.29
N VAL A 36 6.13 -12.04 4.27
CA VAL A 36 6.80 -10.92 3.56
C VAL A 36 5.77 -9.99 2.93
N ILE A 37 4.80 -10.53 2.18
CA ILE A 37 3.76 -9.72 1.52
C ILE A 37 2.92 -8.96 2.56
N ILE A 38 2.45 -9.64 3.61
CA ILE A 38 1.66 -8.98 4.66
C ILE A 38 2.48 -7.87 5.32
N THR A 39 3.74 -8.13 5.66
CA THR A 39 4.62 -7.14 6.29
C THR A 39 4.84 -5.93 5.39
N ALA A 40 5.11 -6.14 4.10
CA ALA A 40 5.26 -5.06 3.12
C ALA A 40 3.98 -4.23 2.98
N GLY A 41 2.82 -4.89 2.91
CA GLY A 41 1.51 -4.21 2.85
C GLY A 41 1.22 -3.38 4.09
N VAL A 42 1.54 -3.90 5.29
CA VAL A 42 1.38 -3.16 6.56
C VAL A 42 2.31 -1.96 6.62
N ILE A 43 3.57 -2.11 6.20
CA ILE A 43 4.52 -0.98 6.12
C ILE A 43 4.00 0.10 5.18
N LEU A 44 3.47 -0.29 4.02
CA LEU A 44 2.87 0.65 3.06
C LEU A 44 1.65 1.38 3.64
N LEU A 45 0.84 0.72 4.49
CA LEU A 45 -0.31 1.36 5.17
C LEU A 45 0.09 2.44 6.18
N ILE A 46 1.33 2.43 6.69
CA ILE A 46 1.79 3.46 7.64
C ILE A 46 1.85 4.83 6.96
N LEU A 47 2.27 4.89 5.70
CA LEU A 47 2.40 6.14 4.93
C LEU A 47 1.09 6.96 4.82
N PRO A 48 -0.04 6.39 4.34
CA PRO A 48 -1.30 7.12 4.28
C PRO A 48 -1.83 7.44 5.69
N PHE A 49 -1.58 6.60 6.70
CA PHE A 49 -1.91 6.93 8.09
C PHE A 49 -1.13 8.16 8.59
N ALA A 50 0.17 8.20 8.33
CA ALA A 50 1.04 9.33 8.67
C ALA A 50 0.65 10.61 7.90
N PHE A 51 0.11 10.48 6.69
CA PHE A 51 -0.49 11.58 5.95
C PHE A 51 -1.77 12.10 6.63
N PHE A 52 -2.68 11.21 7.05
CA PHE A 52 -3.92 11.60 7.73
C PHE A 52 -3.67 12.26 9.10
N THR A 53 -2.66 11.81 9.84
CA THR A 53 -2.25 12.40 11.12
C THR A 53 -1.39 13.66 10.97
N ARG A 54 -1.12 14.09 9.74
CA ARG A 54 -0.26 15.25 9.38
C ARG A 54 1.20 15.13 9.85
N ILE A 55 1.67 13.92 10.16
CA ILE A 55 3.09 13.65 10.40
C ILE A 55 3.88 13.88 9.12
N ILE A 56 3.34 13.42 7.98
CA ILE A 56 3.91 13.66 6.66
C ILE A 56 3.08 14.72 5.95
N PRO A 57 3.67 15.88 5.59
CA PRO A 57 2.95 16.90 4.84
C PRO A 57 2.71 16.43 3.39
N PRO A 58 1.60 16.86 2.76
CA PRO A 58 1.39 16.65 1.33
C PRO A 58 2.51 17.32 0.53
N ASN A 59 3.37 16.53 -0.09
CA ASN A 59 4.41 17.02 -0.99
C ASN A 59 4.48 16.17 -2.26
N THR A 60 5.10 16.73 -3.29
CA THR A 60 5.25 16.07 -4.60
C THR A 60 6.02 14.76 -4.50
N LEU A 61 6.99 14.69 -3.59
CA LEU A 61 7.83 13.51 -3.39
C LEU A 61 7.01 12.31 -2.90
N TYR A 62 6.14 12.51 -1.91
CA TYR A 62 5.18 11.51 -1.42
C TYR A 62 4.32 10.99 -2.56
N PHE A 63 3.81 11.92 -3.39
CA PHE A 63 2.94 11.59 -4.51
C PHE A 63 3.63 10.82 -5.63
N LEU A 64 4.95 10.91 -5.75
CA LEU A 64 5.72 10.15 -6.72
C LEU A 64 6.16 8.79 -6.15
N LEU A 65 6.71 8.80 -4.94
CA LEU A 65 7.29 7.60 -4.32
C LEU A 65 6.23 6.59 -3.88
N TYR A 66 5.10 7.07 -3.36
CA TYR A 66 4.10 6.17 -2.81
C TYR A 66 3.42 5.29 -3.88
N PRO A 67 2.95 5.81 -5.03
CA PRO A 67 2.47 4.94 -6.12
C PRO A 67 3.53 3.97 -6.64
N VAL A 68 4.80 4.39 -6.71
CA VAL A 68 5.91 3.51 -7.12
C VAL A 68 6.07 2.35 -6.13
N ALA A 69 6.04 2.65 -4.82
CA ALA A 69 6.15 1.62 -3.78
C ALA A 69 4.96 0.66 -3.79
N VAL A 70 3.73 1.18 -3.97
CA VAL A 70 2.53 0.35 -4.16
C VAL A 70 2.65 -0.51 -5.42
N SER A 71 3.18 0.02 -6.53
CA SER A 71 3.36 -0.74 -7.77
C SER A 71 4.36 -1.89 -7.59
N PHE A 72 5.47 -1.64 -6.88
CA PHE A 72 6.43 -2.68 -6.51
C PHE A 72 5.79 -3.78 -5.64
N PHE A 73 4.95 -3.39 -4.68
CA PHE A 73 4.20 -4.34 -3.85
C PHE A 73 3.26 -5.23 -4.68
N VAL A 74 2.54 -4.63 -5.64
CA VAL A 74 1.70 -5.39 -6.57
C VAL A 74 2.52 -6.32 -7.44
N TYR A 75 3.67 -5.85 -7.95
CA TYR A 75 4.58 -6.68 -8.72
C TYR A 75 5.06 -7.90 -7.93
N LEU A 76 5.40 -7.72 -6.65
CA LEU A 76 5.84 -8.81 -5.77
C LEU A 76 4.74 -9.87 -5.58
N ILE A 77 3.48 -9.44 -5.47
CA ILE A 77 2.33 -10.36 -5.42
C ILE A 77 2.11 -11.06 -6.75
N TRP A 78 2.28 -10.35 -7.86
CA TRP A 78 2.05 -10.88 -9.20
C TRP A 78 3.08 -11.96 -9.56
N VAL A 79 4.36 -11.70 -9.30
CA VAL A 79 5.43 -12.69 -9.48
C VAL A 79 5.17 -13.94 -8.65
N GLU A 80 4.61 -13.77 -7.46
CA GLU A 80 4.31 -14.90 -6.58
C GLU A 80 3.06 -15.71 -6.99
N LYS A 81 2.26 -15.19 -7.93
CA LYS A 81 1.09 -15.89 -8.46
C LYS A 81 1.44 -16.82 -9.64
N GLN A 82 2.61 -16.63 -10.26
CA GLN A 82 3.14 -17.51 -11.32
C GLN A 82 3.84 -18.73 -10.73
#